data_AF-A0A7C8ZHK7-F1
#
_entry.id   AF-A0A7C8ZHK7-F1
#
_cell.length_a   1.000
_cell.length_b   1.000
_cell.length_c   1.000
_cell.angle_alpha   90.00
_cell.angle_beta   90.00
_cell.angle_gamma   90.00
#
_symmetry.space_group_name_H-M   'P 1'
#
loop_
_entity.id
_entity.type
_entity.pdbx_description
1 polymer ?
#
loop_
_entity_poly.entity_id
_entity_poly.type
_entity_poly.pdbx_seq_one_letter_code
_entity_poly.pdbx_strand_id
1 'polypeptide(L)'
;PPTAPQPPPPLPPQPCIEIAQNSQESNGLDPMAKDQDGGGTGKSSDQVSDKNQNHQDHNPETDSSTPALYSDERDQGQKLNKLMKRNRKRRRTREDGTWDDIAESIRWLAEAVVRSEQARMDTMREVERMRVEAEAKRGEMDLKRTEIIANTQLEIARLFASAVAGKGVDSSLRIGRS
;
A
#
# COMPACT_ATOMS: atom_id res chain seq x y z
N PRO A 1 34.66 40.60 -26.95
CA PRO A 1 33.92 40.31 -25.69
C PRO A 1 33.70 38.79 -25.61
N PRO A 2 33.94 38.12 -24.47
CA PRO A 2 33.70 36.69 -24.39
C PRO A 2 32.20 36.42 -24.27
N THR A 3 31.71 35.49 -25.07
CA THR A 3 30.32 35.03 -25.11
C THR A 3 29.99 34.26 -23.83
N ALA A 4 28.86 34.59 -23.21
CA ALA A 4 28.39 33.88 -22.02
C ALA A 4 28.04 32.40 -22.33
N PRO A 5 28.20 31.47 -21.37
CA PRO A 5 27.85 30.06 -21.57
C PRO A 5 26.34 29.92 -21.76
N GLN A 6 25.91 29.22 -22.82
CA GLN A 6 24.50 28.88 -22.99
C GLN A 6 24.05 27.87 -21.92
N PRO A 7 22.82 28.01 -21.39
CA PRO A 7 22.25 27.03 -20.46
C PRO A 7 21.99 25.69 -21.19
N PRO A 8 22.08 24.56 -20.47
CA PRO A 8 21.84 23.24 -21.04
C PRO A 8 20.40 23.11 -21.56
N PRO A 9 20.17 22.34 -22.65
CA PRO A 9 18.84 22.12 -23.19
C PRO A 9 17.95 21.36 -22.19
N PRO A 10 16.63 21.62 -22.20
CA PRO A 10 15.69 20.92 -21.33
C PRO A 10 15.63 19.43 -21.65
N LEU A 11 15.65 18.60 -20.59
CA LEU A 11 15.52 17.15 -20.68
C LEU A 11 14.16 16.76 -21.27
N PRO A 12 14.08 15.69 -22.10
CA PRO A 12 12.81 15.20 -22.61
C PRO A 12 11.90 14.69 -21.48
N PRO A 13 10.57 14.83 -21.62
CA PRO A 13 9.61 14.38 -20.61
C PRO A 13 9.71 12.86 -20.43
N GLN A 14 9.95 12.43 -19.19
CA GLN A 14 9.92 11.02 -18.79
C GLN A 14 8.48 10.50 -18.91
N PRO A 15 8.24 9.28 -19.42
CA PRO A 15 6.91 8.68 -19.40
C PRO A 15 6.49 8.42 -17.95
N CYS A 16 5.41 9.09 -17.54
CA CYS A 16 4.76 8.89 -16.25
C CYS A 16 4.25 7.44 -16.18
N ILE A 17 4.83 6.62 -15.31
CA ILE A 17 4.23 5.34 -14.94
C ILE A 17 3.12 5.68 -13.95
N GLU A 18 1.90 5.74 -14.46
CA GLU A 18 0.67 5.99 -13.72
C GLU A 18 0.39 4.79 -12.80
N ILE A 19 0.92 4.84 -11.58
CA ILE A 19 0.45 3.97 -10.50
C ILE A 19 -0.83 4.63 -9.99
N ALA A 20 -1.96 4.01 -10.30
CA ALA A 20 -3.30 4.42 -9.95
C ALA A 20 -3.39 4.94 -8.49
N GLN A 21 -3.48 6.27 -8.35
CA GLN A 21 -3.85 6.91 -7.10
C GLN A 21 -5.36 7.11 -7.10
N ASN A 22 -6.04 6.25 -6.35
CA ASN A 22 -7.33 6.59 -5.73
C ASN A 22 -7.15 7.94 -5.02
N SER A 23 -7.80 8.98 -5.53
CA SER A 23 -8.02 10.21 -4.79
C SER A 23 -9.38 10.76 -5.18
N GLN A 24 -10.22 10.88 -4.16
CA GLN A 24 -11.61 11.28 -4.25
C GLN A 24 -11.70 12.75 -4.70
N GLU A 25 -12.21 12.97 -5.90
CA GLU A 25 -12.65 14.28 -6.36
C GLU A 25 -14.16 14.42 -6.08
N SER A 26 -14.48 15.30 -5.14
CA SER A 26 -15.81 15.58 -4.62
C SER A 26 -16.59 16.50 -5.57
N ASN A 27 -17.59 15.93 -6.25
CA ASN A 27 -18.84 16.47 -6.77
C ASN A 27 -18.92 17.97 -7.15
N GLY A 28 -18.87 18.22 -8.46
CA GLY A 28 -19.63 19.30 -9.10
C GLY A 28 -21.12 18.94 -9.17
N LEU A 29 -21.96 19.89 -8.77
CA LEU A 29 -23.41 19.80 -8.84
C LEU A 29 -23.88 19.93 -10.29
N ASP A 30 -24.66 18.97 -10.78
CA ASP A 30 -25.59 19.21 -11.89
C ASP A 30 -26.90 18.41 -11.73
N PRO A 31 -28.04 18.95 -12.18
CA PRO A 31 -29.38 18.53 -11.75
C PRO A 31 -29.94 17.33 -12.53
N MET A 32 -30.36 16.34 -11.75
CA MET A 32 -31.47 15.40 -11.89
C MET A 32 -32.19 15.31 -13.26
N ALA A 33 -32.01 14.17 -13.95
CA ALA A 33 -32.95 13.65 -14.94
C ALA A 33 -33.07 12.12 -14.86
N LYS A 34 -34.19 11.69 -14.25
CA LYS A 34 -35.18 10.71 -14.73
C LYS A 34 -34.79 9.22 -14.97
N ASP A 35 -35.42 8.40 -14.12
CA ASP A 35 -35.96 7.04 -14.30
C ASP A 35 -35.06 5.91 -14.84
N GLN A 36 -34.81 4.88 -14.01
CA GLN A 36 -35.45 3.57 -14.19
C GLN A 36 -35.12 2.55 -13.08
N ASP A 37 -36.15 1.76 -12.84
CA ASP A 37 -36.37 0.68 -11.87
C ASP A 37 -35.40 -0.50 -12.01
N GLY A 38 -35.05 -1.15 -10.90
CA GLY A 38 -34.12 -2.27 -10.87
C GLY A 38 -33.90 -2.83 -9.46
N GLY A 39 -34.77 -3.75 -9.05
CA GLY A 39 -34.87 -4.33 -7.72
C GLY A 39 -33.57 -4.87 -7.11
N GLY A 40 -33.29 -4.41 -5.89
CA GLY A 40 -32.26 -4.95 -5.00
C GLY A 40 -32.89 -5.70 -3.82
N THR A 41 -32.83 -7.01 -3.91
CA THR A 41 -33.05 -8.01 -2.85
C THR A 41 -32.17 -7.76 -1.63
N GLY A 42 -32.71 -8.07 -0.44
CA GLY A 42 -31.89 -8.41 0.73
C GLY A 42 -32.01 -7.48 1.95
N LYS A 43 -33.15 -7.51 2.65
CA LYS A 43 -33.20 -7.19 4.08
C LYS A 43 -34.04 -8.23 4.79
N SER A 44 -33.40 -9.13 5.51
CA SER A 44 -34.02 -9.96 6.54
C SER A 44 -32.97 -10.37 7.58
N SER A 45 -33.48 -10.71 8.77
CA SER A 45 -32.81 -11.25 9.97
C SER A 45 -32.28 -10.17 10.93
N ASP A 46 -32.64 -10.14 12.22
CA ASP A 46 -33.61 -10.94 12.98
C ASP A 46 -34.04 -10.12 14.20
N GLN A 47 -35.35 -10.06 14.44
CA GLN A 47 -35.94 -9.58 15.68
C GLN A 47 -36.74 -10.76 16.26
N VAL A 48 -36.11 -11.50 17.16
CA VAL A 48 -36.73 -12.56 17.98
C VAL A 48 -36.25 -12.33 19.41
N SER A 49 -37.11 -11.82 20.28
CA SER A 49 -38.10 -12.57 21.07
C SER A 49 -37.44 -13.35 22.19
N ASP A 50 -37.68 -12.94 23.44
CA ASP A 50 -38.27 -13.90 24.37
C ASP A 50 -39.01 -13.22 25.53
N LYS A 51 -40.27 -13.64 25.65
CA LYS A 51 -41.23 -13.31 26.67
C LYS A 51 -41.20 -14.49 27.63
N ASN A 52 -40.83 -14.29 28.89
CA ASN A 52 -41.19 -15.25 29.93
C ASN A 52 -41.86 -14.54 31.10
N GLN A 53 -43.19 -14.68 31.09
CA GLN A 53 -44.07 -14.52 32.23
C GLN A 53 -43.63 -15.49 33.32
N ASN A 54 -43.25 -14.98 34.49
CA ASN A 54 -43.12 -15.81 35.67
C ASN A 54 -44.33 -15.55 36.57
N HIS A 55 -45.36 -16.36 36.39
CA HIS A 55 -46.29 -16.71 37.46
C HIS A 55 -45.89 -18.11 37.92
N GLN A 56 -45.24 -18.23 39.08
CA GLN A 56 -45.61 -19.29 40.00
C GLN A 56 -45.15 -18.99 41.43
N ASP A 57 -46.15 -18.99 42.30
CA ASP A 57 -46.06 -19.02 43.75
C ASP A 57 -45.04 -20.06 44.23
N HIS A 58 -44.13 -19.61 45.09
CA HIS A 58 -43.63 -20.45 46.16
C HIS A 58 -43.33 -19.57 47.37
N ASN A 59 -44.31 -19.52 48.26
CA ASN A 59 -44.18 -19.23 49.67
C ASN A 59 -43.18 -20.22 50.30
N PRO A 60 -42.13 -19.73 50.96
CA PRO A 60 -41.88 -20.23 52.30
C PRO A 60 -42.00 -19.10 53.30
N GLU A 61 -42.94 -19.28 54.21
CA GLU A 61 -43.02 -18.56 55.47
C GLU A 61 -41.65 -18.68 56.15
N THR A 62 -40.89 -17.60 56.11
CA THR A 62 -39.76 -17.38 57.01
C THR A 62 -40.02 -16.04 57.66
N ASP A 63 -40.84 -16.13 58.70
CA ASP A 63 -40.99 -15.14 59.75
C ASP A 63 -39.61 -14.78 60.30
N SER A 64 -39.17 -13.54 60.07
CA SER A 64 -38.14 -12.94 60.91
C SER A 64 -38.02 -11.45 60.65
N SER A 65 -38.68 -10.70 61.54
CA SER A 65 -38.19 -9.51 62.23
C SER A 65 -37.35 -8.51 61.44
N THR A 66 -37.79 -7.25 61.49
CA THR A 66 -36.98 -6.02 61.54
C THR A 66 -35.49 -6.25 61.24
N PRO A 67 -34.89 -5.68 60.18
CA PRO A 67 -33.44 -5.70 60.07
C PRO A 67 -32.91 -4.93 61.28
N ALA A 68 -32.55 -5.67 62.34
CA ALA A 68 -31.93 -5.12 63.51
C ALA A 68 -30.60 -4.57 63.01
N LEU A 69 -30.50 -3.24 63.01
CA LEU A 69 -29.30 -2.47 62.66
C LEU A 69 -28.20 -2.65 63.72
N TYR A 70 -27.94 -3.90 64.14
CA TYR A 70 -26.80 -4.29 64.95
C TYR A 70 -25.84 -5.07 64.05
N SER A 71 -25.29 -4.39 63.05
CA SER A 71 -23.96 -4.76 62.56
C SER A 71 -22.98 -4.10 63.52
N ASP A 72 -22.13 -4.87 64.21
CA ASP A 72 -20.99 -4.30 64.93
C ASP A 72 -20.27 -3.35 63.96
N GLU A 73 -20.21 -2.07 64.29
CA GLU A 73 -19.65 -1.02 63.42
C GLU A 73 -18.20 -1.38 63.01
N ARG A 74 -17.53 -2.19 63.86
CA ARG A 74 -16.22 -2.78 63.59
C ARG A 74 -16.23 -3.80 62.45
N ASP A 75 -17.25 -4.64 62.34
CA ASP A 75 -17.39 -5.63 61.27
C ASP A 75 -17.72 -4.97 59.93
N GLN A 76 -18.54 -3.91 59.95
CA GLN A 76 -18.87 -3.16 58.74
C GLN A 76 -17.63 -2.37 58.25
N GLY A 77 -16.88 -1.75 59.16
CA GLY A 77 -15.60 -1.09 58.87
C GLY A 77 -14.53 -2.06 58.36
N GLN A 78 -14.42 -3.27 58.92
CA GLN A 78 -13.50 -4.30 58.43
C GLN A 78 -13.85 -4.80 57.03
N LYS A 79 -15.14 -5.01 56.74
CA LYS A 79 -15.62 -5.40 55.40
C LYS A 79 -15.33 -4.32 54.36
N LEU A 80 -15.57 -3.04 54.71
CA LEU A 80 -15.30 -1.91 53.82
C LEU A 80 -13.80 -1.74 53.55
N ASN A 81 -12.96 -1.88 54.59
CA ASN A 81 -11.50 -1.86 54.46
C ASN A 81 -10.97 -3.01 53.60
N LYS A 82 -11.51 -4.23 53.77
CA LYS A 82 -11.14 -5.39 52.95
C LYS A 82 -11.55 -5.21 51.49
N LEU A 83 -12.72 -4.62 51.25
CA LEU A 83 -13.20 -4.29 49.91
C LEU A 83 -12.32 -3.21 49.24
N MET A 84 -11.98 -2.14 49.95
CA MET A 84 -11.06 -1.10 49.46
C MET A 84 -9.68 -1.67 49.13
N LYS A 85 -9.10 -2.51 49.99
CA LYS A 85 -7.81 -3.19 49.73
C LYS A 85 -7.86 -4.08 48.49
N ARG A 86 -8.94 -4.84 48.30
CA ARG A 86 -9.16 -5.68 47.11
C ARG A 86 -9.30 -4.84 45.84
N ASN A 87 -10.05 -3.73 45.88
CA ASN A 87 -10.23 -2.84 44.73
C ASN A 87 -8.92 -2.13 44.35
N ARG A 88 -8.10 -1.73 45.33
CA ARG A 88 -6.78 -1.14 45.08
C ARG A 88 -5.80 -2.13 44.46
N LYS A 89 -5.84 -3.41 44.88
CA LYS A 89 -5.05 -4.49 44.25
C LYS A 89 -5.50 -4.75 42.81
N ARG A 90 -6.81 -4.79 42.55
CA ARG A 90 -7.37 -4.98 41.20
C ARG A 90 -7.03 -3.84 40.25
N ARG A 91 -7.02 -2.57 40.71
CA ARG A 91 -6.61 -1.43 39.88
C ARG A 91 -5.15 -1.56 39.44
N ARG A 92 -4.24 -1.88 40.37
CA ARG A 92 -2.81 -2.07 40.04
C ARG A 92 -2.59 -3.18 39.01
N THR A 93 -3.19 -4.36 39.21
CA THR A 93 -3.04 -5.47 38.25
C THR A 93 -3.63 -5.17 36.87
N ARG A 94 -4.69 -4.35 36.79
CA ARG A 94 -5.27 -3.93 35.50
C ARG A 94 -4.40 -2.88 34.80
N GLU A 95 -3.80 -1.98 35.57
CA GLU A 95 -2.84 -0.99 35.06
C GLU A 95 -1.55 -1.70 34.58
N ASP A 96 -1.05 -2.70 35.31
CA ASP A 96 0.14 -3.48 34.95
C ASP A 96 -0.03 -4.18 33.59
N GLY A 97 -1.15 -4.89 33.36
CA GLY A 97 -1.42 -5.53 32.05
C GLY A 97 -1.59 -4.54 30.90
N THR A 98 -1.99 -3.29 31.18
CA THR A 98 -2.10 -2.24 30.15
C THR A 98 -0.71 -1.79 29.68
N TRP A 99 0.29 -1.73 30.58
CA TRP A 99 1.65 -1.39 30.22
C TRP A 99 2.33 -2.48 29.39
N ASP A 100 2.05 -3.75 29.69
CA ASP A 100 2.54 -4.88 28.90
C ASP A 100 1.95 -4.87 27.48
N ASP A 101 0.64 -4.66 27.33
CA ASP A 101 -0.02 -4.53 26.02
C ASP A 101 0.55 -3.35 25.21
N ILE A 102 0.79 -2.21 25.87
CA ILE A 102 1.44 -1.04 25.25
C ILE A 102 2.86 -1.40 24.81
N ALA A 103 3.65 -2.04 25.67
CA ALA A 103 5.03 -2.43 25.35
C ALA A 103 5.08 -3.42 24.17
N GLU A 104 4.17 -4.38 24.12
CA GLU A 104 4.04 -5.30 22.99
C GLU A 104 3.65 -4.54 21.72
N SER A 105 2.68 -3.63 21.78
CA SER A 105 2.27 -2.84 20.62
C SER A 105 3.41 -1.98 20.06
N ILE A 106 4.25 -1.41 20.94
CA ILE A 106 5.45 -0.64 20.56
C ILE A 106 6.48 -1.55 19.90
N ARG A 107 6.70 -2.76 20.44
CA ARG A 107 7.63 -3.74 19.86
C ARG A 107 7.19 -4.16 18.45
N TRP A 108 5.90 -4.47 18.27
CA TRP A 108 5.34 -4.80 16.96
C TRP A 108 5.47 -3.65 15.96
N LEU A 109 5.22 -2.41 16.40
CA LEU A 109 5.39 -1.23 15.56
C LEU A 109 6.86 -1.04 15.15
N ALA A 110 7.80 -1.15 16.09
CA ALA A 110 9.22 -1.04 15.80
C ALA A 110 9.67 -2.09 14.76
N GLU A 111 9.21 -3.33 14.91
CA GLU A 111 9.50 -4.41 13.96
C GLU A 111 8.89 -4.14 12.58
N ALA A 112 7.64 -3.67 12.51
CA ALA A 112 6.99 -3.30 11.26
C ALA A 112 7.73 -2.16 10.54
N VAL A 113 8.20 -1.15 11.28
CA VAL A 113 8.98 -0.03 10.73
C VAL A 113 10.30 -0.53 10.16
N VAL A 114 11.07 -1.35 10.90
CA VAL A 114 12.34 -1.91 10.41
C VAL A 114 12.13 -2.75 9.15
N ARG A 115 11.12 -3.63 9.14
CA ARG A 115 10.78 -4.42 7.95
C ARG A 115 10.38 -3.53 6.77
N SER A 116 9.60 -2.47 7.01
CA SER A 116 9.19 -1.55 5.96
C SER A 116 10.36 -0.78 5.36
N GLU A 117 11.32 -0.35 6.19
CA GLU A 117 12.51 0.37 5.73
C GLU A 117 13.46 -0.55 4.97
N GLN A 118 13.60 -1.80 5.42
CA GLN A 118 14.35 -2.82 4.69
C GLN A 118 13.74 -3.09 3.31
N ALA A 119 12.42 -3.32 3.23
CA ALA A 119 11.73 -3.52 1.97
C ALA A 119 11.85 -2.31 1.02
N ARG A 120 11.82 -1.09 1.57
CA ARG A 120 12.05 0.14 0.80
C ARG A 120 13.46 0.20 0.21
N MET A 121 14.48 -0.17 0.99
CA MET A 121 15.85 -0.22 0.47
C MET A 121 16.05 -1.30 -0.58
N ASP A 122 15.45 -2.47 -0.40
CA ASP A 122 15.59 -3.59 -1.33
C ASP A 122 14.92 -3.30 -2.66
N THR A 123 13.72 -2.70 -2.65
CA THR A 123 13.06 -2.25 -3.88
C THR A 123 13.87 -1.17 -4.60
N MET A 124 14.46 -0.21 -3.87
CA MET A 124 15.31 0.82 -4.47
C MET A 124 16.58 0.23 -5.10
N ARG A 125 17.23 -0.75 -4.46
CA ARG A 125 18.38 -1.47 -5.06
C ARG A 125 17.97 -2.22 -6.31
N GLU A 126 16.83 -2.91 -6.26
CA GLU A 126 16.33 -3.71 -7.38
C GLU A 126 16.02 -2.84 -8.59
N VAL A 127 15.38 -1.68 -8.38
CA VAL A 127 15.11 -0.71 -9.45
C VAL A 127 16.41 -0.18 -10.06
N GLU A 128 17.42 0.14 -9.25
CA GLU A 128 18.70 0.61 -9.76
C GLU A 128 19.44 -0.50 -10.54
N ARG A 129 19.39 -1.74 -10.06
CA ARG A 129 19.93 -2.91 -10.77
C ARG A 129 19.25 -3.08 -12.14
N MET A 130 17.92 -3.01 -12.19
CA MET A 130 17.16 -3.07 -13.45
C MET A 130 17.52 -1.93 -14.40
N ARG A 131 17.75 -0.71 -13.88
CA ARG A 131 18.17 0.44 -14.67
C ARG A 131 19.53 0.19 -15.33
N VAL A 132 20.52 -0.28 -14.57
CA VAL A 132 21.86 -0.58 -15.08
C VAL A 132 21.81 -1.69 -16.14
N GLU A 133 21.05 -2.76 -15.90
CA GLU A 133 20.87 -3.84 -16.87
C GLU A 133 20.20 -3.37 -18.17
N ALA A 134 19.20 -2.48 -18.06
CA ALA A 134 18.52 -1.91 -19.23
C ALA A 134 19.48 -1.02 -20.05
N GLU A 135 20.36 -0.27 -19.40
CA GLU A 135 21.37 0.56 -20.08
C GLU A 135 22.43 -0.29 -20.78
N ALA A 136 22.90 -1.35 -20.13
CA ALA A 136 23.82 -2.30 -20.74
C ALA A 136 23.22 -2.94 -22.01
N LYS A 137 21.97 -3.43 -21.90
CA LYS A 137 21.26 -4.03 -23.04
C LYS A 137 21.02 -3.04 -24.19
N ARG A 138 20.72 -1.78 -23.86
CA ARG A 138 20.59 -0.72 -24.86
C ARG A 138 21.93 -0.47 -25.57
N GLY A 139 23.02 -0.37 -24.82
CA GLY A 139 24.37 -0.18 -25.39
C GLY A 139 24.77 -1.30 -26.35
N GLU A 140 24.48 -2.55 -26.01
CA GLU A 140 24.74 -3.69 -26.91
C GLU A 140 23.91 -3.62 -28.21
N MET A 141 22.64 -3.26 -28.12
CA MET A 141 21.77 -3.12 -29.28
C MET A 141 22.22 -1.96 -30.19
N ASP A 142 22.60 -0.83 -29.59
CA ASP A 142 23.09 0.33 -30.34
C ASP A 142 24.44 0.03 -31.01
N LEU A 143 25.30 -0.76 -30.38
CA LEU A 143 26.53 -1.25 -30.99
C LEU A 143 26.24 -2.16 -32.20
N LYS A 144 25.31 -3.11 -32.08
CA LYS A 144 24.87 -3.95 -33.21
C LYS A 144 24.26 -3.14 -34.35
N ARG A 145 23.42 -2.16 -34.02
CA ARG A 145 22.85 -1.23 -35.02
C ARG A 145 23.95 -0.46 -35.74
N THR A 146 24.94 0.00 -34.99
CA THR A 146 26.09 0.75 -35.54
C THR A 146 26.95 -0.15 -36.42
N GLU A 147 27.19 -1.39 -36.01
CA GLU A 147 27.92 -2.39 -36.80
C GLU A 147 27.24 -2.67 -38.14
N ILE A 148 25.91 -2.88 -38.15
CA ILE A 148 25.15 -3.09 -39.40
C ILE A 148 25.33 -1.90 -40.33
N ILE A 149 25.13 -0.68 -39.81
CA ILE A 149 25.25 0.55 -40.59
C ILE A 149 26.67 0.71 -41.13
N ALA A 150 27.69 0.50 -40.29
CA ALA A 150 29.09 0.60 -40.69
C ALA A 150 29.45 -0.44 -41.76
N ASN A 151 29.00 -1.69 -41.63
CA ASN A 151 29.20 -2.74 -42.62
C ASN A 151 28.54 -2.41 -43.95
N THR A 152 27.30 -1.90 -43.92
CA THR A 152 26.63 -1.44 -45.15
C THR A 152 27.35 -0.25 -45.79
N GLN A 153 27.80 0.73 -44.99
CA GLN A 153 28.58 1.86 -45.49
C GLN A 153 29.91 1.41 -46.11
N LEU A 154 30.59 0.46 -45.48
CA LEU A 154 31.83 -0.13 -46.01
C LEU A 154 31.60 -0.81 -47.35
N GLU A 155 30.53 -1.59 -47.48
CA GLU A 155 30.20 -2.28 -48.72
C GLU A 155 29.84 -1.32 -49.84
N ILE A 156 29.05 -0.27 -49.54
CA ILE A 156 28.76 0.81 -50.47
C ILE A 156 30.06 1.49 -50.93
N ALA A 157 30.97 1.80 -50.00
CA ALA A 157 32.27 2.41 -50.33
C ALA A 157 33.12 1.51 -51.24
N ARG A 158 33.12 0.19 -51.02
CA ARG A 158 33.81 -0.77 -51.89
C ARG A 158 33.22 -0.80 -53.30
N LEU A 159 31.90 -0.77 -53.42
CA LEU A 159 31.21 -0.71 -54.72
C LEU A 159 31.57 0.58 -55.46
N PHE A 160 31.55 1.73 -54.79
CA PHE A 160 31.95 3.01 -55.39
C PHE A 160 33.43 3.03 -55.78
N ALA A 161 34.33 2.56 -54.92
CA ALA A 161 35.75 2.50 -55.22
C ALA A 161 36.06 1.55 -56.41
N SER A 162 35.38 0.40 -56.48
CA SER A 162 35.53 -0.55 -57.60
C SER A 162 35.01 0.02 -58.91
N ALA A 163 33.87 0.72 -58.87
CA ALA A 163 33.32 1.42 -60.04
C ALA A 163 34.26 2.51 -60.57
N VAL A 164 34.92 3.26 -59.68
CA VAL A 164 35.92 4.29 -60.05
C VAL A 164 37.22 3.67 -60.57
N ALA A 165 37.63 2.51 -60.03
CA ALA A 165 38.84 1.78 -60.44
C ALA A 165 38.69 1.00 -61.75
N GLY A 166 37.57 1.15 -62.48
CA GLY A 166 37.35 0.50 -63.79
C GLY A 166 37.07 -1.00 -63.72
N LYS A 167 36.98 -1.59 -62.52
CA LYS A 167 36.46 -2.95 -62.33
C LYS A 167 34.93 -2.86 -62.41
N GLY A 168 34.38 -3.32 -63.53
CA GLY A 168 32.96 -3.20 -63.85
C GLY A 168 32.05 -3.55 -62.67
N VAL A 169 31.12 -2.65 -62.37
CA VAL A 169 30.01 -2.90 -61.41
C VAL A 169 29.12 -4.00 -61.99
N ASP A 170 28.65 -4.92 -61.15
CA ASP A 170 27.73 -5.98 -61.56
C ASP A 170 26.54 -5.38 -62.33
N SER A 171 26.24 -5.92 -63.51
CA SER A 171 25.11 -5.52 -64.35
C SER A 171 23.78 -5.63 -63.59
N SER A 172 23.67 -6.50 -62.58
CA SER A 172 22.49 -6.61 -61.69
C SER A 172 22.19 -5.33 -60.90
N LEU A 173 23.16 -4.45 -60.68
CA LEU A 173 23.01 -3.21 -59.91
C LEU A 173 22.62 -2.01 -60.81
N ARG A 174 22.61 -2.19 -62.14
CA ARG A 174 22.21 -1.15 -63.10
C ARG A 174 20.70 -1.17 -63.32
N ILE A 175 19.96 -0.57 -62.40
CA ILE A 175 18.51 -0.35 -62.57
C ILE A 175 18.25 0.75 -63.62
N GLY A 176 17.35 0.47 -64.58
CA GLY A 176 16.74 1.47 -65.45
C GLY A 176 17.37 1.72 -66.82
N ARG A 177 18.26 0.84 -67.33
CA ARG A 177 18.76 0.93 -68.71
C ARG A 177 18.20 -0.21 -69.56
N SER A 178 17.02 0.01 -70.12
CA SER A 178 16.44 -0.72 -71.24
C SER A 178 16.46 0.18 -72.47
#